data_AF-A0A433E8G7-F1
#
_entry.id   AF-A0A433E8G7-F1
#
_cell.length_a   1.000
_cell.length_b   1.000
_cell.length_c   1.000
_cell.angle_alpha   90.00
_cell.angle_beta   90.00
_cell.angle_gamma   90.00
#
_symmetry.space_group_name_H-M   'P 1'
#
loop_
_entity.id
_entity.type
_entity.pdbx_description
1 polymer ?
#
loop_
_entity_poly.entity_id
_entity_poly.type
_entity_poly.pdbx_seq_one_letter_code
_entity_poly.pdbx_strand_id
1 'polypeptide(L)'
;KTLAGEMLFSSWENVCVDIWGPRTGKTTSRAIPGIIAAPGAVLVTSNKRDIVDATRRVRQDVGQVWVFDPQQVAGEPASWWWNPLSYVSDDVKARKLAQHFAAGSRDEKAKTDAFFDEAAQDLLAALLLAAAVNQDPITQVYQWLTRETEDEPASILRQAGFVQMAQAVEGVISAPDRQRGGVYGVARQMANCLTSQAVLEWITPAGDGIDRREQLVPEDFVRGKNTLYSLSKEGAGTAGPLVTALTVATVEAAEEMAIDAGGRLSTPMVVMLDEAANVCRWAELPNLYSHYGSRGIVVCTILQSW
;
A
#
# COMPACT_ATOMS: atom_id res chain seq x y z
N LYS A 1 -26.10 -17.78 1.78
CA LYS A 1 -27.00 -18.91 1.46
C LYS A 1 -27.96 -18.48 0.35
N THR A 2 -28.39 -19.38 -0.52
CA THR A 2 -29.44 -19.11 -1.51
C THR A 2 -30.78 -18.85 -0.81
N LEU A 3 -31.81 -18.40 -1.54
CA LEU A 3 -33.18 -18.28 -0.99
C LEU A 3 -33.73 -19.61 -0.47
N ALA A 4 -33.17 -20.74 -0.91
CA ALA A 4 -33.50 -22.08 -0.43
C ALA A 4 -32.68 -22.54 0.79
N GLY A 5 -31.79 -21.68 1.32
CA GLY A 5 -30.98 -22.00 2.50
C GLY A 5 -29.68 -22.77 2.21
N GLU A 6 -29.34 -22.99 0.95
CA GLU A 6 -28.14 -23.74 0.54
C GLU A 6 -26.88 -22.86 0.57
N MET A 7 -25.73 -23.48 0.83
CA MET A 7 -24.43 -22.79 0.76
C MET A 7 -24.02 -22.60 -0.71
N LEU A 8 -23.66 -21.37 -1.06
CA LEU A 8 -23.09 -21.06 -2.37
C LEU A 8 -21.57 -20.93 -2.21
N PHE A 9 -20.83 -21.62 -3.07
CA PHE A 9 -19.37 -21.64 -3.06
C PHE A 9 -18.83 -20.95 -4.31
N SER A 10 -17.72 -20.25 -4.16
CA SER A 10 -16.93 -19.70 -5.27
C SER A 10 -15.68 -20.55 -5.45
N SER A 11 -15.24 -20.73 -6.70
CA SER A 11 -13.92 -21.33 -6.96
C SER A 11 -12.81 -20.36 -6.56
N TRP A 12 -11.60 -20.88 -6.40
CA TRP A 12 -10.38 -20.09 -6.18
C TRP A 12 -9.80 -19.48 -7.47
N GLU A 13 -10.67 -19.23 -8.45
CA GLU A 13 -10.36 -18.55 -9.72
C GLU A 13 -11.24 -17.30 -9.91
N ASN A 14 -12.39 -17.28 -9.23
CA ASN A 14 -13.37 -16.22 -9.38
C ASN A 14 -13.06 -15.06 -8.44
N VAL A 15 -12.70 -13.93 -9.03
CA VAL A 15 -12.71 -12.63 -8.36
C VAL A 15 -14.16 -12.16 -8.15
N CYS A 16 -14.39 -11.34 -7.12
CA CYS A 16 -15.74 -10.94 -6.70
C CYS A 16 -15.82 -9.43 -6.43
N VAL A 17 -16.94 -8.83 -6.85
CA VAL A 17 -17.39 -7.50 -6.41
C VAL A 17 -18.71 -7.69 -5.69
N ASP A 18 -18.74 -7.30 -4.43
CA ASP A 18 -19.84 -7.51 -3.50
C ASP A 18 -20.39 -6.15 -3.08
N ILE A 19 -21.62 -5.80 -3.50
CA ILE A 19 -22.28 -4.54 -3.11
C ILE A 19 -23.26 -4.82 -1.96
N TRP A 20 -22.97 -4.26 -0.78
CA TRP A 20 -23.71 -4.50 0.45
C TRP A 20 -24.09 -3.21 1.16
N GLY A 21 -25.40 -3.00 1.38
CA GLY A 21 -25.87 -1.90 2.22
C GLY A 21 -25.34 -2.00 3.66
N PRO A 22 -25.30 -0.89 4.42
CA PRO A 22 -24.85 -0.92 5.81
C PRO A 22 -25.65 -1.91 6.69
N ARG A 23 -24.96 -2.56 7.64
CA ARG A 23 -25.55 -3.48 8.64
C ARG A 23 -26.27 -4.73 8.08
N THR A 24 -25.93 -5.16 6.88
CA THR A 24 -26.51 -6.33 6.21
C THR A 24 -25.76 -7.65 6.47
N GLY A 25 -24.75 -7.64 7.35
CA GLY A 25 -24.00 -8.84 7.71
C GLY A 25 -22.88 -9.23 6.73
N LYS A 26 -22.43 -8.29 5.87
CA LYS A 26 -21.33 -8.52 4.91
C LYS A 26 -20.07 -9.10 5.58
N THR A 27 -19.67 -8.57 6.73
CA THR A 27 -18.47 -9.01 7.44
C THR A 27 -18.60 -10.46 7.92
N THR A 28 -19.70 -10.79 8.62
CA THR A 28 -19.92 -12.10 9.23
C THR A 28 -20.27 -13.19 8.22
N SER A 29 -20.94 -12.83 7.13
CA SER A 29 -21.45 -13.80 6.15
C SER A 29 -20.56 -13.94 4.91
N ARG A 30 -19.67 -12.98 4.65
CA ARG A 30 -18.83 -12.96 3.44
C ARG A 30 -17.34 -12.86 3.74
N ALA A 31 -16.90 -11.78 4.41
CA ALA A 31 -15.47 -11.55 4.64
C ALA A 31 -14.84 -12.62 5.55
N ILE A 32 -15.41 -12.83 6.75
CA ILE A 32 -14.89 -13.77 7.75
C ILE A 32 -14.81 -15.21 7.19
N PRO A 33 -15.88 -15.79 6.58
CA PRO A 33 -15.79 -17.11 5.97
C PRO A 33 -14.74 -17.21 4.86
N GLY A 34 -14.61 -16.18 4.01
CA GLY A 34 -13.61 -16.14 2.95
C GLY A 34 -12.18 -16.16 3.47
N ILE A 35 -11.91 -15.39 4.54
CA ILE A 35 -10.60 -15.32 5.21
C ILE A 35 -10.25 -16.66 5.88
N ILE A 36 -11.20 -17.25 6.62
CA ILE A 36 -10.98 -18.51 7.34
C ILE A 36 -10.74 -19.66 6.35
N ALA A 37 -11.50 -19.71 5.25
CA ALA A 37 -11.40 -20.77 4.25
C ALA A 37 -10.18 -20.64 3.30
N ALA A 38 -9.45 -19.52 3.35
CA ALA A 38 -8.39 -19.23 2.40
C ALA A 38 -7.24 -20.27 2.48
N PRO A 39 -6.86 -20.88 1.34
CA PRO A 39 -5.89 -21.97 1.32
C PRO A 39 -4.43 -21.50 1.49
N GLY A 40 -4.14 -20.28 1.05
CA GLY A 40 -2.82 -19.67 1.06
C GLY A 40 -2.75 -18.40 1.90
N ALA A 41 -1.93 -17.46 1.43
CA ALA A 41 -1.81 -16.13 2.02
C ALA A 41 -3.12 -15.35 1.94
N VAL A 42 -3.34 -14.46 2.92
CA VAL A 42 -4.52 -13.61 3.00
C VAL A 42 -4.12 -12.16 3.21
N LEU A 43 -4.60 -11.27 2.35
CA LEU A 43 -4.55 -9.83 2.60
C LEU A 43 -5.95 -9.33 2.89
N VAL A 44 -6.10 -8.52 3.93
CA VAL A 44 -7.37 -7.92 4.34
C VAL A 44 -7.19 -6.43 4.50
N THR A 45 -8.09 -5.63 3.93
CA THR A 45 -8.23 -4.21 4.30
C THR A 45 -9.47 -4.03 5.16
N SER A 46 -9.41 -3.17 6.18
CA SER A 46 -10.62 -2.79 6.95
C SER A 46 -10.45 -1.46 7.69
N ASN A 47 -11.57 -0.82 8.01
CA ASN A 47 -11.63 0.36 8.89
C ASN A 47 -12.12 0.04 10.31
N LYS A 48 -12.30 -1.25 10.62
CA LYS A 48 -12.79 -1.74 11.92
C LYS A 48 -11.94 -2.89 12.43
N ARG A 49 -12.02 -3.12 13.73
CA ARG A 49 -11.33 -4.21 14.42
C ARG A 49 -12.03 -5.57 14.31
N ASP A 50 -13.28 -5.60 13.87
CA ASP A 50 -14.16 -6.77 13.92
C ASP A 50 -13.64 -7.96 13.11
N ILE A 51 -13.14 -7.73 11.88
CA ILE A 51 -12.54 -8.81 11.07
C ILE A 51 -11.31 -9.38 11.78
N VAL A 52 -10.42 -8.51 12.27
CA VAL A 52 -9.19 -8.91 12.94
C VAL A 52 -9.49 -9.74 14.17
N ASP A 53 -10.38 -9.26 15.04
CA ASP A 53 -10.76 -9.95 16.27
C ASP A 53 -11.37 -11.33 15.98
N ALA A 54 -12.19 -11.44 14.93
CA ALA A 54 -12.89 -12.67 14.58
C ALA A 54 -12.00 -13.72 13.91
N THR A 55 -10.95 -13.31 13.19
CA THR A 55 -10.19 -14.21 12.31
C THR A 55 -8.73 -14.42 12.69
N ARG A 56 -8.13 -13.53 13.51
CA ARG A 56 -6.71 -13.59 13.88
C ARG A 56 -6.29 -14.96 14.42
N ARG A 57 -6.94 -15.45 15.49
CA ARG A 57 -6.53 -16.69 16.16
C ARG A 57 -6.58 -17.89 15.23
N VAL A 58 -7.63 -18.00 14.43
CA VAL A 58 -7.80 -19.07 13.44
C VAL A 58 -6.69 -19.01 12.39
N ARG A 59 -6.28 -17.82 11.96
CA ARG A 59 -5.17 -17.66 11.00
C ARG A 59 -3.79 -17.89 11.64
N GLN A 60 -3.61 -17.56 12.92
CA GLN A 60 -2.38 -17.83 13.68
C GLN A 60 -2.08 -19.33 13.79
N ASP A 61 -3.11 -20.18 13.85
CA ASP A 61 -2.94 -21.64 13.85
C ASP A 61 -2.40 -22.19 12.51
N VAL A 62 -2.43 -21.38 11.45
CA VAL A 62 -2.06 -21.78 10.07
C VAL A 62 -0.77 -21.10 9.59
N GLY A 63 -0.55 -19.84 9.95
CA GLY A 63 0.60 -19.05 9.49
C GLY A 63 0.77 -17.76 10.29
N GLN A 64 1.80 -17.00 9.94
CA GLN A 64 2.11 -15.75 10.63
C GLN A 64 1.06 -14.68 10.35
N VAL A 65 0.68 -13.93 11.38
CA VAL A 65 -0.31 -12.86 11.27
C VAL A 65 0.35 -11.51 11.53
N TRP A 66 0.17 -10.60 10.59
CA TRP A 66 0.66 -9.23 10.60
C TRP A 66 -0.55 -8.29 10.64
N VAL A 67 -0.59 -7.37 11.60
CA VAL A 67 -1.64 -6.35 11.70
C VAL A 67 -0.99 -4.99 11.62
N PHE A 68 -1.23 -4.28 10.52
CA PHE A 68 -0.71 -2.95 10.26
C PHE A 68 -1.74 -1.95 10.75
N ASP A 69 -1.48 -1.34 11.91
CA ASP A 69 -2.44 -0.47 12.59
C ASP A 69 -1.86 0.91 12.97
N PRO A 70 -1.35 1.68 11.98
CA PRO A 70 -0.78 3.01 12.23
C PRO A 70 -1.77 4.04 12.80
N GLN A 71 -3.08 3.72 12.80
CA GLN A 71 -4.14 4.59 13.30
C GLN A 71 -4.91 4.03 14.50
N GLN A 72 -4.39 2.98 15.14
CA GLN A 72 -4.96 2.40 16.36
C GLN A 72 -6.46 2.06 16.21
N VAL A 73 -6.83 1.46 15.07
CA VAL A 73 -8.15 0.91 14.77
C VAL A 73 -8.45 -0.29 15.65
N ALA A 74 -7.49 -1.19 15.80
CA ALA A 74 -7.55 -2.36 16.66
C ALA A 74 -6.75 -2.18 17.96
N GLY A 75 -5.87 -1.17 18.01
CA GLY A 75 -5.01 -0.87 19.15
C GLY A 75 -3.73 -1.72 19.16
N GLU A 76 -3.24 -2.12 17.99
CA GLU A 76 -2.03 -2.94 17.89
C GLU A 76 -0.76 -2.11 18.07
N PRO A 77 0.22 -2.60 18.82
CA PRO A 77 1.54 -1.99 18.84
C PRO A 77 2.32 -2.34 17.57
N ALA A 78 3.22 -1.43 17.15
CA ALA A 78 4.17 -1.66 16.06
C ALA A 78 5.24 -2.69 16.46
N SER A 79 4.84 -3.97 16.57
CA SER A 79 5.69 -5.12 16.90
C SER A 79 6.53 -5.64 15.73
N TRP A 80 6.25 -5.12 14.54
CA TRP A 80 6.93 -5.37 13.27
C TRP A 80 6.95 -4.07 12.46
N TRP A 81 7.71 -4.04 11.38
CA TRP A 81 7.76 -2.88 10.47
C TRP A 81 7.91 -3.32 9.00
N TRP A 82 7.64 -2.43 8.06
CA TRP A 82 7.81 -2.67 6.63
C TRP A 82 8.58 -1.50 6.02
N ASN A 83 9.65 -1.75 5.27
CA ASN A 83 10.35 -0.70 4.53
C ASN A 83 9.60 -0.38 3.22
N PRO A 84 8.93 0.77 3.04
CA PRO A 84 8.22 1.04 1.79
C PRO A 84 9.17 1.23 0.60
N LEU A 85 10.43 1.59 0.86
CA LEU A 85 11.45 1.69 -0.19
C LEU A 85 11.92 0.33 -0.69
N SER A 86 11.65 -0.77 0.02
CA SER A 86 11.94 -2.12 -0.51
C SER A 86 11.09 -2.45 -1.74
N TYR A 87 9.96 -1.77 -1.93
CA TYR A 87 9.14 -1.87 -3.13
C TYR A 87 9.76 -1.12 -4.33
N VAL A 88 10.61 -0.13 -4.10
CA VAL A 88 11.13 0.76 -5.15
C VAL A 88 12.40 0.15 -5.77
N SER A 89 12.22 -0.80 -6.69
CA SER A 89 13.33 -1.44 -7.43
C SER A 89 13.76 -0.68 -8.69
N ASP A 90 12.89 0.18 -9.22
CA ASP A 90 13.06 0.89 -10.48
C ASP A 90 12.21 2.17 -10.52
N ASP A 91 12.33 2.94 -11.60
CA ASP A 91 11.61 4.20 -11.81
C ASP A 91 10.10 4.00 -11.94
N VAL A 92 9.64 2.84 -12.43
CA VAL A 92 8.22 2.52 -12.57
C VAL A 92 7.59 2.31 -11.20
N LYS A 93 8.19 1.49 -10.33
CA LYS A 93 7.73 1.26 -8.96
C LYS A 93 7.85 2.53 -8.10
N ALA A 94 8.87 3.37 -8.33
CA ALA A 94 8.97 4.69 -7.71
C ALA A 94 7.77 5.60 -8.04
N ARG A 95 7.41 5.67 -9.33
CA ARG A 95 6.22 6.44 -9.79
C ARG A 95 4.93 5.88 -9.21
N LYS A 96 4.76 4.55 -9.17
CA LYS A 96 3.58 3.92 -8.55
C LYS A 96 3.45 4.27 -7.07
N LEU A 97 4.55 4.21 -6.30
CA LEU A 97 4.53 4.59 -4.90
C LEU A 97 4.19 6.08 -4.70
N ALA A 98 4.76 6.97 -5.53
CA ALA A 98 4.41 8.39 -5.52
C ALA A 98 2.92 8.64 -5.86
N GLN A 99 2.36 7.89 -6.81
CA GLN A 99 0.93 7.95 -7.14
C GLN A 99 0.04 7.55 -5.96
N HIS A 100 0.44 6.54 -5.16
CA HIS A 100 -0.30 6.16 -3.96
C HIS A 100 -0.29 7.26 -2.89
N PHE A 101 0.85 7.93 -2.70
CA PHE A 101 0.94 9.13 -1.85
C PHE A 101 0.04 10.26 -2.35
N ALA A 102 0.08 10.56 -3.65
CA ALA A 102 -0.76 11.57 -4.28
C ALA A 102 -2.26 11.26 -4.17
N ALA A 103 -2.67 10.00 -4.35
CA ALA A 103 -4.07 9.60 -4.30
C ALA A 103 -4.67 9.71 -2.89
N GLY A 104 -3.87 9.41 -1.84
CA GLY A 104 -4.34 9.47 -0.46
C GLY A 104 -4.21 10.85 0.20
N SER A 105 -3.41 11.78 -0.35
CA SER A 105 -3.33 13.16 0.13
C SER A 105 -4.44 14.08 -0.41
N ARG A 106 -5.23 13.61 -1.39
CA ARG A 106 -6.31 14.38 -2.03
C ARG A 106 -7.50 14.55 -1.09
N ASP A 107 -7.80 15.81 -0.80
CA ASP A 107 -9.07 16.23 -0.19
C ASP A 107 -10.13 16.37 -1.29
N GLU A 108 -11.33 15.81 -1.11
CA GLU A 108 -12.35 15.70 -2.18
C GLU A 108 -12.83 17.06 -2.74
N LYS A 109 -12.51 18.16 -2.05
CA LYS A 109 -12.94 19.53 -2.38
C LYS A 109 -11.81 20.47 -2.80
N ALA A 110 -10.55 19.99 -2.86
CA ALA A 110 -9.42 20.84 -3.22
C ALA A 110 -9.42 21.17 -4.72
N LYS A 111 -9.25 22.45 -5.07
CA LYS A 111 -8.99 22.86 -6.46
C LYS A 111 -7.58 22.42 -6.84
N THR A 112 -7.46 21.59 -7.85
CA THR A 112 -6.19 21.08 -8.39
C THR A 112 -5.59 22.05 -9.40
N ASP A 113 -4.27 22.22 -9.34
CA ASP A 113 -3.49 22.75 -10.46
C ASP A 113 -2.73 21.57 -11.07
N ALA A 114 -3.27 21.04 -12.18
CA ALA A 114 -2.79 19.81 -12.81
C ALA A 114 -1.29 19.87 -13.16
N PHE A 115 -0.77 21.06 -13.46
CA PHE A 115 0.64 21.26 -13.75
C PHE A 115 1.52 20.99 -12.52
N PHE A 116 1.15 21.53 -11.35
CA PHE A 116 1.93 21.31 -10.12
C PHE A 116 1.74 19.89 -9.59
N ASP A 117 0.57 19.29 -9.75
CA ASP A 117 0.31 17.92 -9.31
C ASP A 117 1.20 16.91 -10.06
N GLU A 118 1.30 17.02 -11.38
CA GLU A 118 2.16 16.13 -12.18
C GLU A 118 3.64 16.32 -11.86
N ALA A 119 4.12 17.57 -11.84
CA ALA A 119 5.50 17.88 -11.52
C ALA A 119 5.90 17.46 -10.08
N ALA A 120 4.99 17.60 -9.11
CA ALA A 120 5.23 17.20 -7.73
C ALA A 120 5.28 15.68 -7.56
N GLN A 121 4.42 14.95 -8.28
CA GLN A 121 4.44 13.49 -8.26
C GLN A 121 5.73 12.95 -8.91
N ASP A 122 6.18 13.54 -10.01
CA ASP A 122 7.45 13.18 -10.66
C ASP A 122 8.66 13.50 -9.77
N LEU A 123 8.66 14.65 -9.09
CA LEU A 123 9.68 14.98 -8.09
C LEU A 123 9.67 13.95 -6.96
N LEU A 124 8.51 13.65 -6.38
CA LEU A 124 8.39 12.68 -5.28
C LEU A 124 8.88 11.28 -5.71
N ALA A 125 8.55 10.84 -6.92
CA ALA A 125 9.03 9.57 -7.46
C ALA A 125 10.56 9.54 -7.56
N ALA A 126 11.18 10.62 -8.06
CA ALA A 126 12.63 10.72 -8.14
C ALA A 126 13.30 10.69 -6.76
N LEU A 127 12.72 11.38 -5.76
CA LEU A 127 13.24 11.37 -4.39
C LEU A 127 13.09 10.00 -3.72
N LEU A 128 11.97 9.30 -3.92
CA LEU A 128 11.77 7.93 -3.44
C LEU A 128 12.79 6.97 -4.04
N LEU A 129 13.05 7.08 -5.35
CA LEU A 129 14.06 6.26 -6.02
C LEU A 129 15.47 6.57 -5.51
N ALA A 130 15.82 7.85 -5.33
CA ALA A 130 17.10 8.25 -4.77
C ALA A 130 17.32 7.63 -3.38
N ALA A 131 16.33 7.74 -2.49
CA ALA A 131 16.42 7.15 -1.15
C ALA A 131 16.55 5.62 -1.20
N ALA A 132 15.79 4.95 -2.05
CA ALA A 132 15.84 3.49 -2.20
C ALA A 132 17.23 3.01 -2.67
N VAL A 133 17.80 3.68 -3.68
CA VAL A 133 19.13 3.38 -4.23
C VAL A 133 20.24 3.64 -3.22
N ASN A 134 20.14 4.73 -2.47
CA ASN A 134 21.13 5.08 -1.43
C ASN A 134 20.94 4.29 -0.12
N GLN A 135 19.89 3.46 -0.04
CA GLN A 135 19.51 2.72 1.17
C GLN A 135 19.20 3.62 2.37
N ASP A 136 18.69 4.82 2.11
CA ASP A 136 18.24 5.74 3.13
C ASP A 136 16.87 5.32 3.69
N PRO A 137 16.54 5.69 4.94
CA PRO A 137 15.17 5.57 5.42
C PRO A 137 14.23 6.49 4.62
N ILE A 138 12.96 6.10 4.47
CA ILE A 138 11.96 6.90 3.75
C ILE A 138 11.76 8.31 4.33
N THR A 139 12.13 8.54 5.59
CA THR A 139 12.14 9.86 6.22
C THR A 139 13.08 10.85 5.53
N GLN A 140 14.13 10.38 4.85
CA GLN A 140 15.06 11.20 4.09
C GLN A 140 14.35 11.96 2.94
N VAL A 141 13.35 11.33 2.32
CA VAL A 141 12.54 11.95 1.27
C VAL A 141 11.86 13.22 1.78
N TYR A 142 11.28 13.17 3.00
CA TYR A 142 10.66 14.35 3.59
C TYR A 142 11.70 15.43 3.93
N GLN A 143 12.92 15.06 4.32
CA GLN A 143 14.00 16.02 4.56
C GLN A 143 14.37 16.78 3.29
N TRP A 144 14.60 16.07 2.18
CA TRP A 144 14.88 16.71 0.88
C TRP A 144 13.73 17.60 0.41
N LEU A 145 12.48 17.21 0.65
CA LEU A 145 11.31 18.04 0.34
C LEU A 145 11.24 19.35 1.14
N THR A 146 11.96 19.46 2.26
CA THR A 146 12.07 20.71 3.04
C THR A 146 13.28 21.58 2.65
N ARG A 147 14.15 21.08 1.77
CA ARG A 147 15.39 21.73 1.34
C ARG A 147 15.42 21.85 -0.19
N GLU A 148 14.66 22.82 -0.70
CA GLU A 148 14.31 22.92 -2.12
C GLU A 148 15.50 23.12 -3.09
N THR A 149 16.69 23.43 -2.56
CA THR A 149 17.92 23.66 -3.34
C THR A 149 18.98 22.58 -3.14
N GLU A 150 18.70 21.52 -2.39
CA GLU A 150 19.64 20.42 -2.16
C GLU A 150 19.69 19.50 -3.39
N ASP A 151 20.91 19.27 -3.91
CA ASP A 151 21.16 18.53 -5.15
C ASP A 151 21.62 17.08 -4.91
N GLU A 152 21.73 16.68 -3.64
CA GLU A 152 22.07 15.31 -3.22
C GLU A 152 21.21 14.23 -3.91
N PRO A 153 19.86 14.35 -4.00
CA PRO A 153 19.04 13.34 -4.67
C PRO A 153 19.39 13.17 -6.15
N ALA A 154 19.65 14.28 -6.86
CA ALA A 154 20.04 14.25 -8.25
C ALA A 154 21.42 13.60 -8.43
N SER A 155 22.35 13.88 -7.52
CA SER A 155 23.67 13.26 -7.50
C SER A 155 23.60 11.75 -7.30
N ILE A 156 22.79 11.28 -6.34
CA ILE A 156 22.54 9.85 -6.08
C ILE A 156 21.98 9.17 -7.34
N LEU A 157 20.91 9.73 -7.92
CA LEU A 157 20.26 9.19 -9.13
C LEU A 157 21.23 9.10 -10.29
N ARG A 158 22.06 10.13 -10.49
CA ARG A 158 23.07 10.17 -11.56
C ARG A 158 24.14 9.09 -11.38
N GLN A 159 24.62 8.89 -10.15
CA GLN A 159 25.61 7.85 -9.85
C GLN A 159 25.06 6.44 -10.07
N ALA A 160 23.76 6.24 -9.81
CA ALA A 160 23.08 4.97 -10.07
C ALA A 160 22.61 4.78 -11.52
N GLY A 161 22.88 5.74 -12.42
CA GLY A 161 22.57 5.63 -13.84
C GLY A 161 21.17 6.13 -14.25
N PHE A 162 20.36 6.66 -13.33
CA PHE A 162 19.05 7.25 -13.61
C PHE A 162 19.17 8.70 -14.09
N VAL A 163 19.90 8.90 -15.18
CA VAL A 163 20.30 10.23 -15.69
C VAL A 163 19.11 11.14 -15.97
N GLN A 164 18.04 10.61 -16.58
CA GLN A 164 16.86 11.42 -16.93
C GLN A 164 16.11 11.90 -15.69
N MET A 165 16.00 11.07 -14.65
CA MET A 165 15.36 11.47 -13.39
C MET A 165 16.22 12.48 -12.62
N ALA A 166 17.55 12.30 -12.62
CA ALA A 166 18.47 13.28 -12.06
C ALA A 166 18.31 14.67 -12.71
N GLN A 167 18.27 14.71 -14.05
CA GLN A 167 18.03 15.95 -14.82
C GLN A 167 16.66 16.57 -14.52
N ALA A 168 15.62 15.76 -14.32
CA ALA A 168 14.30 16.26 -13.94
C ALA A 168 14.34 16.95 -12.56
N VAL A 169 14.99 16.34 -11.57
CA VAL A 169 15.17 16.95 -10.23
C VAL A 169 15.96 18.26 -10.33
N GLU A 170 17.06 18.27 -11.07
CA GLU A 170 17.86 19.48 -11.32
C GLU A 170 17.06 20.60 -12.01
N GLY A 171 16.17 20.23 -12.93
CA GLY A 171 15.24 21.14 -13.58
C GLY A 171 14.28 21.80 -12.61
N VAL A 172 13.78 21.05 -11.61
CA VAL A 172 12.91 21.62 -10.56
C VAL A 172 13.72 22.52 -9.60
N ILE A 173 14.93 22.10 -9.21
CA ILE A 173 15.83 22.89 -8.34
C ILE A 173 16.19 24.24 -8.97
N SER A 174 16.47 24.24 -10.28
CA SER A 174 16.83 25.45 -11.03
C SER A 174 15.65 26.31 -11.50
N ALA A 175 14.41 25.85 -11.28
CA ALA A 175 13.22 26.60 -11.64
C ALA A 175 13.10 27.91 -10.82
N PRO A 176 12.39 28.94 -11.34
CA PRO A 176 12.13 30.17 -10.58
C PRO A 176 11.48 29.89 -9.22
N ASP A 177 11.82 30.67 -8.20
CA ASP A 177 11.45 30.43 -6.79
C ASP A 177 9.97 30.10 -6.58
N ARG A 178 9.07 30.83 -7.26
CA ARG A 178 7.62 30.60 -7.16
C ARG A 178 7.20 29.24 -7.72
N GLN A 179 7.79 28.81 -8.83
CA GLN A 179 7.48 27.53 -9.45
C GLN A 179 8.07 26.40 -8.62
N ARG A 180 9.35 26.51 -8.22
CA ARG A 180 10.01 25.53 -7.36
C ARG A 180 9.25 25.33 -6.05
N GLY A 181 8.96 26.41 -5.32
CA GLY A 181 8.22 26.35 -4.06
C GLY A 181 6.81 25.78 -4.22
N GLY A 182 6.16 26.00 -5.39
CA GLY A 182 4.88 25.38 -5.73
C GLY A 182 4.98 23.86 -5.86
N VAL A 183 5.93 23.36 -6.65
CA VAL A 183 6.16 21.92 -6.85
C VAL A 183 6.53 21.23 -5.54
N TYR A 184 7.51 21.77 -4.81
CA TYR A 184 7.91 21.22 -3.51
C TYR A 184 6.78 21.30 -2.46
N GLY A 185 5.96 22.36 -2.49
CA GLY A 185 4.79 22.49 -1.62
C GLY A 185 3.76 21.37 -1.82
N VAL A 186 3.43 21.07 -3.08
CA VAL A 186 2.51 19.98 -3.42
C VAL A 186 3.13 18.62 -3.10
N ALA A 187 4.42 18.40 -3.40
CA ALA A 187 5.10 17.15 -3.08
C ALA A 187 5.18 16.89 -1.56
N ARG A 188 5.40 17.93 -0.73
CA ARG A 188 5.30 17.85 0.74
C ARG A 188 3.90 17.43 1.19
N GLN A 189 2.86 17.96 0.56
CA GLN A 189 1.47 17.58 0.87
C GLN A 189 1.21 16.10 0.56
N MET A 190 1.73 15.58 -0.56
CA MET A 190 1.64 14.15 -0.92
C MET A 190 2.34 13.27 0.12
N ALA A 191 3.54 13.67 0.55
CA ALA A 191 4.35 12.95 1.54
C ALA A 191 3.94 13.21 3.00
N ASN A 192 2.84 13.92 3.27
CA ASN A 192 2.52 14.41 4.62
C ASN A 192 2.34 13.30 5.67
N CYS A 193 1.95 12.09 5.26
CA CYS A 193 1.83 10.95 6.19
C CYS A 193 3.18 10.54 6.83
N LEU A 194 4.32 10.87 6.20
CA LEU A 194 5.66 10.63 6.72
C LEU A 194 6.04 11.56 7.89
N THR A 195 5.20 12.55 8.21
CA THR A 195 5.40 13.43 9.37
C THR A 195 4.85 12.83 10.68
N SER A 196 4.01 11.80 10.59
CA SER A 196 3.38 11.17 11.74
C SER A 196 4.31 10.15 12.39
N GLN A 197 4.70 10.37 13.64
CA GLN A 197 5.50 9.42 14.42
C GLN A 197 4.84 8.04 14.51
N ALA A 198 3.51 8.02 14.73
CA ALA A 198 2.74 6.77 14.78
C ALA A 198 2.79 6.00 13.46
N VAL A 199 3.01 6.66 12.32
CA VAL A 199 3.23 6.00 11.03
C VAL A 199 4.68 5.52 10.91
N LEU A 200 5.65 6.38 11.23
CA LEU A 200 7.08 6.09 11.12
C LEU A 200 7.49 4.86 11.93
N GLU A 201 6.87 4.63 13.09
CA GLU A 201 7.08 3.41 13.86
C GLU A 201 6.85 2.14 13.03
N TRP A 202 5.88 2.12 12.11
CA TRP A 202 5.61 0.93 11.29
C TRP A 202 6.44 0.84 10.01
N ILE A 203 7.10 1.93 9.60
CA ILE A 203 7.72 2.00 8.27
C ILE A 203 9.21 2.34 8.25
N THR A 204 9.80 2.50 9.43
CA THR A 204 11.25 2.72 9.58
C THR A 204 11.83 1.79 10.65
N PRO A 205 13.13 1.44 10.54
CA PRO A 205 13.83 0.76 11.61
C PRO A 205 13.80 1.57 12.91
N ALA A 206 13.85 0.89 14.06
CA ALA A 206 14.03 1.53 15.35
C ALA A 206 15.35 2.34 15.37
N GLY A 207 15.27 3.57 15.87
CA GLY A 207 16.39 4.53 15.85
C GLY A 207 17.56 4.21 16.80
N ASP A 208 17.50 3.10 17.54
CA ASP A 208 18.53 2.69 18.51
C ASP A 208 19.63 1.80 17.91
N GLY A 209 19.59 1.56 16.59
CA GLY A 209 20.61 0.83 15.84
C GLY A 209 20.48 -0.70 15.88
N ILE A 210 19.56 -1.25 16.66
CA ILE A 210 19.20 -2.68 16.62
C ILE A 210 17.68 -2.80 16.70
N ASP A 211 17.03 -2.77 15.55
CA ASP A 211 15.60 -3.08 15.50
C ASP A 211 15.38 -4.57 15.76
N ARG A 212 14.68 -4.88 16.86
CA ARG A 212 14.31 -6.25 17.24
C ARG A 212 13.01 -6.71 16.61
N ARG A 213 12.29 -5.79 15.97
CA ARG A 213 11.03 -6.06 15.31
C ARG A 213 11.30 -6.72 13.98
N GLU A 214 10.46 -7.67 13.63
CA GLU A 214 10.57 -8.35 12.35
C GLU A 214 10.22 -7.38 11.22
N GLN A 215 11.01 -7.40 10.14
CA GLN A 215 10.67 -6.70 8.93
C GLN A 215 9.72 -7.57 8.10
N LEU A 216 8.53 -7.07 7.79
CA LEU A 216 7.65 -7.69 6.80
C LEU A 216 8.27 -7.53 5.41
N VAL A 217 8.59 -8.65 4.77
CA VAL A 217 9.04 -8.74 3.37
C VAL A 217 7.91 -9.33 2.55
N PRO A 218 7.23 -8.55 1.68
CA PRO A 218 6.09 -9.01 0.89
C PRO A 218 6.32 -10.33 0.14
N GLU A 219 7.52 -10.51 -0.42
CA GLU A 219 7.94 -11.68 -1.18
C GLU A 219 8.01 -12.94 -0.31
N ASP A 220 8.44 -12.81 0.95
CA ASP A 220 8.43 -13.93 1.91
C ASP A 220 7.03 -14.17 2.46
N PHE A 221 6.25 -13.11 2.66
CA PHE A 221 4.88 -13.18 3.12
C PHE A 221 4.02 -14.05 2.20
N VAL A 222 4.08 -13.82 0.89
CA VAL A 222 3.24 -14.52 -0.10
C VAL A 222 3.62 -15.98 -0.31
N ARG A 223 4.82 -16.42 0.12
CA ARG A 223 5.28 -17.84 0.04
C ARG A 223 4.58 -18.73 1.07
N GLY A 224 4.14 -18.14 2.17
CA GLY A 224 3.51 -18.85 3.28
C GLY A 224 1.98 -18.81 3.23
N LYS A 225 1.36 -19.29 4.31
CA LYS A 225 -0.09 -19.14 4.58
C LYS A 225 -0.37 -17.95 5.50
N ASN A 226 0.45 -16.91 5.35
CA ASN A 226 0.46 -15.75 6.23
C ASN A 226 -0.80 -14.90 6.05
N THR A 227 -1.07 -14.01 7.01
CA THR A 227 -2.21 -13.10 6.91
C THR A 227 -1.79 -11.69 7.27
N LEU A 228 -2.10 -10.74 6.40
CA LEU A 228 -1.85 -9.31 6.60
C LEU A 228 -3.19 -8.59 6.70
N TYR A 229 -3.43 -7.94 7.84
CA TYR A 229 -4.54 -7.03 8.04
C TYR A 229 -4.02 -5.59 7.95
N SER A 230 -4.41 -4.86 6.92
CA SER A 230 -4.08 -3.45 6.72
C SER A 230 -5.24 -2.56 7.15
N LEU A 231 -5.07 -1.86 8.27
CA LEU A 231 -6.13 -1.07 8.88
C LEU A 231 -5.94 0.43 8.61
N SER A 232 -7.01 1.09 8.16
CA SER A 232 -7.08 2.55 8.01
C SER A 232 -8.46 3.07 8.35
N LYS A 233 -8.56 4.27 8.92
CA LYS A 233 -9.80 5.04 9.03
C LYS A 233 -9.74 6.22 8.06
N GLU A 234 -10.90 6.71 7.62
CA GLU A 234 -11.00 7.94 6.83
C GLU A 234 -10.62 9.19 7.65
N GLY A 235 -10.13 10.23 6.96
CA GLY A 235 -9.70 11.50 7.56
C GLY A 235 -8.52 12.15 6.83
N ALA A 236 -8.24 13.42 7.13
CA ALA A 236 -7.05 14.11 6.64
C ALA A 236 -5.81 13.65 7.42
N GLY A 237 -4.68 13.43 6.74
CA GLY A 237 -3.42 12.98 7.36
C GLY A 237 -3.41 11.49 7.75
N THR A 238 -4.23 10.67 7.10
CA THR A 238 -4.37 9.23 7.38
C THR A 238 -3.20 8.41 6.83
N ALA A 239 -3.03 7.21 7.37
CA ALA A 239 -2.07 6.23 6.86
C ALA A 239 -2.54 5.54 5.55
N GLY A 240 -3.65 5.99 4.97
CA GLY A 240 -4.28 5.43 3.77
C GLY A 240 -3.32 5.23 2.58
N PRO A 241 -2.43 6.21 2.24
CA PRO A 241 -1.40 6.00 1.23
C PRO A 241 -0.53 4.77 1.48
N LEU A 242 -0.09 4.56 2.73
CA LEU A 242 0.80 3.47 3.10
C LEU A 242 0.06 2.14 3.18
N VAL A 243 -1.19 2.15 3.63
CA VAL A 243 -2.08 0.98 3.58
C VAL A 243 -2.27 0.53 2.13
N THR A 244 -2.48 1.47 1.22
CA THR A 244 -2.58 1.20 -0.22
C THR A 244 -1.25 0.69 -0.77
N ALA A 245 -0.14 1.36 -0.45
CA ALA A 245 1.19 0.98 -0.92
C ALA A 245 1.59 -0.43 -0.46
N LEU A 246 1.39 -0.77 0.83
CA LEU A 246 1.65 -2.11 1.34
C LEU A 246 0.74 -3.16 0.69
N THR A 247 -0.53 -2.81 0.45
CA THR A 247 -1.48 -3.69 -0.24
C THR A 247 -1.01 -4.00 -1.66
N VAL A 248 -0.65 -2.97 -2.43
CA VAL A 248 -0.15 -3.13 -3.80
C VAL A 248 1.16 -3.92 -3.82
N ALA A 249 2.13 -3.56 -2.96
CA ALA A 249 3.41 -4.28 -2.88
C ALA A 249 3.22 -5.77 -2.59
N THR A 250 2.30 -6.12 -1.69
CA THR A 250 2.01 -7.53 -1.35
C THR A 250 1.31 -8.27 -2.49
N VAL A 251 0.38 -7.63 -3.19
CA VAL A 251 -0.31 -8.27 -4.32
C VAL A 251 0.62 -8.40 -5.54
N GLU A 252 1.46 -7.40 -5.82
CA GLU A 252 2.47 -7.50 -6.89
C GLU A 252 3.53 -8.57 -6.59
N ALA A 253 3.95 -8.73 -5.33
CA ALA A 253 4.83 -9.84 -4.94
C ALA A 253 4.19 -11.22 -5.19
N ALA A 254 2.87 -11.35 -4.96
CA ALA A 254 2.13 -12.56 -5.31
C ALA A 254 2.05 -12.78 -6.83
N GLU A 255 1.91 -11.70 -7.60
CA GLU A 255 1.90 -11.74 -9.06
C GLU A 255 3.26 -12.17 -9.63
N GLU A 256 4.35 -11.61 -9.14
CA GLU A 256 5.71 -11.97 -9.53
C GLU A 256 5.97 -13.47 -9.26
N MET A 257 5.57 -13.96 -8.08
CA MET A 257 5.63 -15.38 -7.77
C MET A 257 4.78 -16.24 -8.71
N ALA A 258 3.58 -15.77 -9.07
CA ALA A 258 2.73 -16.48 -10.02
C ALA A 258 3.42 -16.62 -11.38
N ILE A 259 4.05 -15.56 -11.88
CA ILE A 259 4.82 -15.55 -13.13
C ILE A 259 5.94 -16.59 -13.06
N ASP A 260 6.73 -16.58 -11.98
CA ASP A 260 7.83 -17.53 -11.76
C ASP A 260 7.34 -18.99 -11.65
N ALA A 261 6.12 -19.19 -11.14
CA ALA A 261 5.47 -20.49 -10.98
C ALA A 261 4.73 -20.98 -12.24
N GLY A 262 4.96 -20.37 -13.42
CA GLY A 262 4.34 -20.77 -14.68
C GLY A 262 3.02 -20.04 -14.99
N GLY A 263 2.85 -18.84 -14.43
CA GLY A 263 1.72 -17.94 -14.68
C GLY A 263 0.60 -18.02 -13.64
N ARG A 264 0.70 -18.88 -12.62
CA ARG A 264 -0.34 -19.04 -11.59
C ARG A 264 0.24 -19.55 -10.27
N LEU A 265 -0.23 -19.00 -9.15
CA LEU A 265 0.05 -19.53 -7.82
C LEU A 265 -0.47 -20.97 -7.67
N SER A 266 0.38 -21.84 -7.12
CA SER A 266 0.03 -23.22 -6.77
C SER A 266 -0.99 -23.28 -5.63
N THR A 267 -0.82 -22.40 -4.63
CA THR A 267 -1.77 -22.18 -3.55
C THR A 267 -2.38 -20.78 -3.68
N PRO A 268 -3.69 -20.65 -3.92
CA PRO A 268 -4.32 -19.35 -4.13
C PRO A 268 -4.17 -18.39 -2.94
N MET A 269 -3.86 -17.13 -3.23
CA MET A 269 -3.92 -16.02 -2.28
C MET A 269 -5.32 -15.42 -2.29
N VAL A 270 -5.85 -15.03 -1.13
CA VAL A 270 -7.13 -14.32 -1.01
C VAL A 270 -6.87 -12.86 -0.63
N VAL A 271 -7.42 -11.93 -1.42
CA VAL A 271 -7.33 -10.49 -1.16
C VAL A 271 -8.74 -9.99 -0.84
N MET A 272 -9.04 -9.84 0.45
CA MET A 272 -10.34 -9.40 0.96
C MET A 272 -10.33 -7.89 1.21
N LEU A 273 -10.82 -7.13 0.24
CA LEU A 273 -10.85 -5.67 0.31
C LEU A 273 -12.18 -5.19 0.89
N ASP A 274 -12.30 -5.20 2.22
CA ASP A 274 -13.45 -4.58 2.91
C ASP A 274 -13.26 -3.05 2.96
N GLU A 275 -14.31 -2.32 2.61
CA GLU A 275 -14.31 -0.85 2.50
C GLU A 275 -13.21 -0.33 1.55
N ALA A 276 -12.95 -1.03 0.44
CA ALA A 276 -11.85 -0.72 -0.48
C ALA A 276 -11.81 0.75 -0.91
N ALA A 277 -12.97 1.33 -1.27
CA ALA A 277 -13.07 2.74 -1.66
C ALA A 277 -12.54 3.73 -0.60
N ASN A 278 -12.63 3.35 0.68
CA ASN A 278 -12.34 4.20 1.82
C ASN A 278 -10.97 3.90 2.45
N VAL A 279 -10.53 2.64 2.40
CA VAL A 279 -9.32 2.15 3.09
C VAL A 279 -8.13 2.01 2.14
N CYS A 280 -8.37 1.54 0.91
CA CYS A 280 -7.34 1.23 -0.07
C CYS A 280 -7.73 1.83 -1.42
N ARG A 281 -7.38 3.11 -1.62
CA ARG A 281 -7.66 3.86 -2.87
C ARG A 281 -6.71 3.40 -3.98
N TRP A 282 -6.89 2.16 -4.42
CA TRP A 282 -6.13 1.54 -5.49
C TRP A 282 -6.79 1.86 -6.83
N ALA A 283 -6.35 2.95 -7.47
CA ALA A 283 -6.92 3.46 -8.72
C ALA A 283 -6.97 2.41 -9.85
N GLU A 284 -5.93 1.57 -9.96
CA GLU A 284 -5.83 0.52 -10.99
C GLU A 284 -6.62 -0.76 -10.67
N LEU A 285 -7.17 -0.90 -9.46
CA LEU A 285 -7.87 -2.12 -9.04
C LEU A 285 -8.92 -2.62 -10.06
N PRO A 286 -9.78 -1.77 -10.67
CA PRO A 286 -10.74 -2.22 -11.67
C PRO A 286 -10.11 -2.92 -12.88
N ASN A 287 -8.93 -2.48 -13.32
CA ASN A 287 -8.21 -3.03 -14.47
C ASN A 287 -7.57 -4.39 -14.16
N LEU A 288 -7.40 -4.72 -12.87
CA LEU A 288 -6.62 -5.88 -12.42
C LEU A 288 -7.48 -7.11 -12.09
N TYR A 289 -8.81 -6.95 -12.04
CA TYR A 289 -9.74 -8.05 -11.72
C TYR A 289 -9.60 -9.28 -12.61
N SER A 290 -9.64 -9.08 -13.92
CA SER A 290 -9.53 -10.16 -14.91
C SER A 290 -8.15 -10.82 -14.88
N HIS A 291 -7.12 -10.02 -14.61
CA HIS A 291 -5.73 -10.43 -14.58
C HIS A 291 -5.39 -11.29 -13.37
N TYR A 292 -5.86 -10.91 -12.17
CA TYR A 292 -5.54 -11.59 -10.92
C TYR A 292 -6.24 -12.94 -10.74
N GLY A 293 -7.49 -13.07 -11.19
CA GLY A 293 -8.21 -14.36 -11.13
C GLY A 293 -7.44 -15.49 -11.84
N SER A 294 -6.87 -15.18 -13.01
CA SER A 294 -6.06 -16.15 -13.79
C SER A 294 -4.75 -16.56 -13.12
N ARG A 295 -4.23 -15.74 -12.19
CA ARG A 295 -2.96 -15.94 -11.49
C ARG A 295 -3.10 -16.62 -10.13
N GLY A 296 -4.32 -16.98 -9.72
CA GLY A 296 -4.57 -17.53 -8.38
C GLY A 296 -4.54 -16.48 -7.28
N ILE A 297 -4.76 -15.21 -7.64
CA ILE A 297 -4.93 -14.09 -6.71
C ILE A 297 -6.42 -13.74 -6.69
N VAL A 298 -7.11 -14.20 -5.64
CA VAL A 298 -8.56 -14.14 -5.54
C VAL A 298 -8.97 -12.86 -4.83
N VAL A 299 -9.22 -11.81 -5.62
CA VAL A 299 -9.68 -10.52 -5.12
C VAL A 299 -11.20 -10.54 -4.85
N CYS A 300 -11.59 -10.27 -3.61
CA CYS A 300 -12.96 -10.05 -3.19
C CYS A 300 -13.10 -8.63 -2.64
N THR A 301 -13.75 -7.73 -3.38
CA THR A 301 -13.97 -6.35 -2.93
C THR A 301 -15.40 -6.15 -2.48
N ILE A 302 -15.54 -5.57 -1.30
CA ILE A 302 -16.84 -5.30 -0.68
C ILE A 302 -17.07 -3.78 -0.66
N LEU A 303 -18.09 -3.32 -1.38
CA LEU A 303 -18.47 -1.92 -1.52
C LEU A 303 -19.81 -1.65 -0.83
N GLN A 304 -19.98 -0.45 -0.26
CA GLN A 304 -21.27 -0.01 0.29
C GLN A 304 -22.17 0.68 -0.74
N SER A 305 -21.56 1.30 -1.74
CA SER A 305 -22.20 2.02 -2.84
C SER A 305 -21.33 1.91 -4.09
N TRP A 306 -21.95 2.13 -5.25
CA TRP A 306 -21.30 2.18 -6.57
C TRP A 306 -20.94 3.63 -6.92
#